data_AF-A0A351L5V2-F1
#
_entry.id   AF-A0A351L5V2-F1
#
_cell.length_a   1.000
_cell.length_b   1.000
_cell.length_c   1.000
_cell.angle_alpha   90.00
_cell.angle_beta   90.00
_cell.angle_gamma   90.00
#
_symmetry.space_group_name_H-M   'P 1'
#
loop_
_entity.id
_entity.type
_entity.pdbx_description
1 polymer ?
#
loop_
_entity_poly.entity_id
_entity_poly.type
_entity_poly.pdbx_seq_one_letter_code
_entity_poly.pdbx_strand_id
1 'polypeptide(L)'
;MNLTSSNNYKGNILIVDDTIANLRLLVNLLRENGYKVRPVTDGNLALEAIEEKHPDLILLDIIMPEKSGYEICQALKANPQTREIPVIFLSALSEGLDKSKAFQIGGEDYITKPFQVEEVLARVANQLTRRSLQTQLQQKNQQLSQQNAQLQLLLKAYEEINSAPNLDVALEKILALVCQTIGWNLGEAWVVNSNRFVLERSWGWYANDGMLEEFHLFSQTLVFRPNEGLPGRIWQTQQPEWIQDISQQEVKVFPRSHLAAAVGLKTGFGVPILFDNQVLAILIFFSKKNYTPEDRSLELVNAIATQLGSFVQRKQAEASLFAANQKLVLLATLDDLTGVANRRYFNEHLAREWSRLKREKTSLSLILCDVDYFKTYNDYYGHLAGDDTLKQVAQAIRKVLKRPADLVARYGGEEFVILLPNTSMAGAMQVGELIRQEVQQLKIPHAQSLASNYVTLSLGISSLVPSLNDSQEVLIKMADEALYAAKRKGRNMVVARQVVLD
;
A
#
# COMPACT_ATOMS: atom_id res chain seq x y z
N MET A 1 -18.97 -11.86 50.47
CA MET A 1 -20.43 -11.68 50.44
C MET A 1 -20.73 -10.22 50.12
N ASN A 2 -21.21 -9.94 48.91
CA ASN A 2 -21.91 -8.71 48.57
C ASN A 2 -22.96 -9.10 47.53
N LEU A 3 -24.14 -9.50 48.03
CA LEU A 3 -25.33 -9.78 47.23
C LEU A 3 -26.04 -8.46 46.97
N THR A 4 -25.57 -7.68 46.00
CA THR A 4 -26.42 -6.67 45.37
C THR A 4 -27.34 -7.40 44.40
N SER A 5 -28.51 -7.81 44.88
CA SER A 5 -29.61 -8.33 44.08
C SER A 5 -30.05 -7.27 43.07
N SER A 6 -29.43 -7.26 41.90
CA SER A 6 -29.93 -6.57 40.71
C SER A 6 -31.25 -7.24 40.32
N ASN A 7 -32.36 -6.64 40.74
CA ASN A 7 -33.70 -7.07 40.35
C ASN A 7 -33.86 -6.84 38.83
N ASN A 8 -33.48 -7.83 38.02
CA ASN A 8 -33.46 -7.73 36.57
C ASN A 8 -34.87 -7.98 36.03
N TYR A 9 -35.70 -6.94 36.02
CA TYR A 9 -37.05 -7.01 35.48
C TYR A 9 -37.03 -7.28 33.97
N LYS A 10 -38.01 -8.03 33.46
CA LYS A 10 -38.16 -8.33 32.02
C LYS A 10 -38.52 -7.11 31.16
N GLY A 11 -38.99 -6.03 31.78
CA GLY A 11 -39.36 -4.78 31.12
C GLY A 11 -40.14 -3.87 32.08
N ASN A 12 -40.13 -2.56 31.79
CA ASN A 12 -40.86 -1.51 32.49
C ASN A 12 -42.15 -1.18 31.77
N ILE A 13 -43.29 -1.53 32.36
CA ILE A 13 -44.61 -1.35 31.76
C ILE A 13 -45.33 -0.20 32.47
N LEU A 14 -45.88 0.72 31.69
CA LEU A 14 -46.84 1.71 32.17
C LEU A 14 -48.26 1.21 31.87
N ILE A 15 -49.15 1.24 32.86
CA ILE A 15 -50.55 0.87 32.69
C ILE A 15 -51.39 2.11 32.98
N VAL A 16 -52.25 2.46 32.05
CA VAL A 16 -53.15 3.62 32.13
C VAL A 16 -54.57 3.12 31.97
N ASP A 17 -55.36 3.15 33.04
CA ASP A 17 -56.77 2.72 33.07
C ASP A 17 -57.46 3.45 34.23
N ASP A 18 -58.63 4.04 33.99
CA ASP A 18 -59.38 4.82 35.00
C ASP A 18 -60.00 3.92 36.09
N THR A 19 -60.13 2.63 35.80
CA THR A 19 -60.77 1.65 36.67
C THR A 19 -59.74 0.97 37.57
N ILE A 20 -59.77 1.31 38.87
CA ILE A 20 -58.84 0.79 39.90
C ILE A 20 -58.77 -0.74 39.93
N ALA A 21 -59.88 -1.44 39.67
CA ALA A 21 -59.92 -2.90 39.62
C ALA A 21 -59.05 -3.49 38.50
N ASN A 22 -59.08 -2.88 37.30
CA ASN A 22 -58.26 -3.29 36.16
C ASN A 22 -56.78 -3.08 36.45
N LEU A 23 -56.42 -1.92 37.01
CA LEU A 23 -55.05 -1.62 37.42
C LEU A 23 -54.53 -2.65 38.43
N ARG A 24 -55.27 -2.94 39.50
CA ARG A 24 -54.85 -3.92 40.52
C ARG A 24 -54.61 -5.31 39.91
N LEU A 25 -55.50 -5.78 39.03
CA LEU A 25 -55.36 -7.07 38.36
C LEU A 25 -54.11 -7.11 37.48
N LEU A 26 -53.95 -6.15 36.57
CA LEU A 26 -52.83 -6.13 35.63
C LEU A 26 -51.48 -5.89 36.33
N VAL A 27 -51.45 -5.05 37.38
CA VAL A 27 -50.25 -4.83 38.18
C VAL A 27 -49.80 -6.12 38.87
N ASN A 28 -50.71 -6.85 39.52
CA ASN A 28 -50.37 -8.10 40.19
C ASN A 28 -49.86 -9.14 39.19
N LEU A 29 -50.63 -9.35 38.11
CA LEU A 29 -50.32 -10.30 37.04
C LEU A 29 -48.93 -10.07 36.44
N LEU A 30 -48.62 -8.82 36.06
CA LEU A 30 -47.35 -8.50 35.40
C LEU A 30 -46.18 -8.49 36.39
N ARG A 31 -46.38 -8.07 37.64
CA ARG A 31 -45.32 -8.14 38.68
C ARG A 31 -44.96 -9.57 39.04
N GLU A 32 -45.94 -10.46 39.19
CA GLU A 32 -45.72 -11.90 39.45
C GLU A 32 -44.93 -12.56 38.31
N ASN A 33 -45.06 -12.06 37.08
CA ASN A 33 -44.35 -12.57 35.90
C ASN A 33 -43.00 -11.88 35.63
N GLY A 34 -42.53 -11.02 36.55
CA GLY A 34 -41.18 -10.43 36.54
C GLY A 34 -41.07 -9.08 35.82
N TYR A 35 -42.18 -8.40 35.56
CA TYR A 35 -42.17 -7.04 35.00
C TYR A 35 -42.18 -5.97 36.08
N LYS A 36 -41.56 -4.82 35.80
CA LYS A 36 -41.71 -3.62 36.64
C LYS A 36 -42.91 -2.84 36.12
N VAL A 37 -43.87 -2.55 36.98
CA VAL A 37 -45.16 -1.99 36.57
C VAL A 37 -45.46 -0.69 37.30
N ARG A 38 -45.78 0.36 36.54
CA ARG A 38 -46.26 1.66 37.02
C ARG A 38 -47.73 1.84 36.61
N PRO A 39 -48.68 1.85 37.56
CA PRO A 39 -50.07 2.16 37.27
C PRO A 39 -50.32 3.66 37.31
N VAL A 40 -51.20 4.14 36.44
CA VAL A 40 -51.70 5.51 36.39
C VAL A 40 -53.19 5.49 36.08
N THR A 41 -53.98 6.36 36.73
CA THR A 41 -55.45 6.38 36.61
C THR A 41 -55.97 7.47 35.67
N ASP A 42 -55.09 8.36 35.20
CA ASP A 42 -55.48 9.55 34.45
C ASP A 42 -54.52 9.82 33.27
N GLY A 43 -55.07 10.39 32.19
CA GLY A 43 -54.33 10.66 30.96
C GLY A 43 -53.27 11.76 31.08
N ASN A 44 -53.46 12.77 31.93
CA ASN A 44 -52.46 13.83 32.15
C ASN A 44 -51.29 13.30 32.98
N LEU A 45 -51.61 12.58 34.06
CA LEU A 45 -50.59 11.87 34.87
C LEU A 45 -49.80 10.85 34.03
N ALA A 46 -50.43 10.24 33.02
CA ALA A 46 -49.75 9.30 32.15
C ALA A 46 -48.65 9.97 31.32
N LEU A 47 -48.92 11.15 30.77
CA LEU A 47 -47.91 11.91 30.01
C LEU A 47 -46.76 12.37 30.91
N GLU A 48 -47.06 12.89 32.10
CA GLU A 48 -46.04 13.26 33.11
C GLU A 48 -45.16 12.07 33.48
N ALA A 49 -45.76 10.90 33.73
CA ALA A 49 -45.03 9.69 34.10
C ALA A 49 -44.14 9.15 32.96
N ILE A 50 -44.52 9.39 31.69
CA ILE A 50 -43.72 9.02 30.52
C ILE A 50 -42.52 9.95 30.35
N GLU A 51 -42.72 11.25 30.57
CA GLU A 51 -41.64 12.26 30.52
C GLU A 51 -40.63 12.07 31.65
N GLU A 52 -41.08 11.78 32.87
CA GLU A 52 -40.18 11.51 34.00
C GLU A 52 -39.29 10.29 33.72
N LYS A 53 -39.90 9.22 33.16
CA LYS A 53 -39.17 8.01 32.78
C LYS A 53 -39.91 7.24 31.69
N HIS A 54 -39.26 7.04 30.55
CA HIS A 54 -39.85 6.29 29.46
C HIS A 54 -40.06 4.80 29.82
N PRO A 55 -41.28 4.25 29.64
CA PRO A 55 -41.53 2.81 29.73
C PRO A 55 -41.07 2.07 28.48
N ASP A 56 -40.86 0.76 28.62
CA ASP A 56 -40.57 -0.16 27.50
C ASP A 56 -41.85 -0.56 26.75
N LEU A 57 -43.02 -0.45 27.40
CA LEU A 57 -44.35 -0.72 26.83
C LEU A 57 -45.46 0.00 27.60
N ILE A 58 -46.52 0.41 26.91
CA ILE A 58 -47.69 1.05 27.50
C ILE A 58 -48.93 0.18 27.26
N LEU A 59 -49.64 -0.17 28.34
CA LEU A 59 -51.00 -0.68 28.29
C LEU A 59 -51.95 0.50 28.53
N LEU A 60 -52.82 0.79 27.56
CA LEU A 60 -53.59 2.03 27.54
C LEU A 60 -55.08 1.76 27.32
N ASP A 61 -55.91 2.12 28.28
CA ASP A 61 -57.35 2.07 28.10
C ASP A 61 -57.82 3.09 27.07
N ILE A 62 -58.80 2.71 26.26
CA ILE A 62 -59.31 3.57 25.18
C ILE A 62 -60.25 4.64 25.75
N ILE A 63 -61.14 4.24 26.65
CA ILE A 63 -62.21 5.09 27.18
C ILE A 63 -61.80 5.52 28.58
N MET A 64 -61.49 6.80 28.75
CA MET A 64 -61.14 7.40 30.03
C MET A 64 -61.72 8.82 30.12
N PRO A 65 -62.00 9.34 31.33
CA PRO A 65 -62.37 10.73 31.53
C PRO A 65 -61.30 11.71 31.03
N GLU A 66 -61.72 12.90 30.61
CA GLU A 66 -60.88 14.01 30.11
C GLU A 66 -60.12 13.75 28.79
N LYS A 67 -59.22 12.76 28.76
CA LYS A 67 -58.43 12.39 27.58
C LYS A 67 -58.58 10.91 27.27
N SER A 68 -59.02 10.61 26.04
CA SER A 68 -59.12 9.24 25.55
C SER A 68 -57.73 8.62 25.30
N GLY A 69 -57.65 7.29 25.35
CA GLY A 69 -56.42 6.57 25.01
C GLY A 69 -55.93 6.85 23.58
N TYR A 70 -56.84 7.14 22.66
CA TYR A 70 -56.47 7.53 21.29
C TYR A 70 -55.70 8.85 21.24
N GLU A 71 -56.13 9.86 21.99
CA GLU A 71 -55.46 11.17 22.04
C GLU A 71 -54.07 11.06 22.66
N ILE A 72 -53.94 10.25 23.71
CA ILE A 72 -52.65 9.97 24.36
C ILE A 72 -51.71 9.24 23.39
N CYS A 73 -52.18 8.19 22.72
CA CYS A 73 -51.37 7.45 21.74
C CYS A 73 -50.91 8.35 20.59
N GLN A 74 -51.81 9.20 20.07
CA GLN A 74 -51.47 10.16 19.02
C GLN A 74 -50.39 11.14 19.47
N ALA A 75 -50.50 11.68 20.69
CA ALA A 75 -49.48 12.57 21.27
C ALA A 75 -48.12 11.85 21.40
N LEU A 76 -48.12 10.59 21.85
CA LEU A 76 -46.90 9.80 21.98
C LEU A 76 -46.25 9.51 20.63
N LYS A 77 -47.04 9.18 19.60
CA LYS A 77 -46.55 8.90 18.25
C LYS A 77 -46.10 10.15 17.50
N ALA A 78 -46.59 11.34 17.87
CA ALA A 78 -46.13 12.61 17.33
C ALA A 78 -44.75 13.04 17.87
N ASN A 79 -44.38 12.63 19.08
CA ASN A 79 -43.10 13.02 19.71
C ASN A 79 -41.95 12.05 19.33
N PRO A 80 -40.84 12.54 18.73
CA PRO A 80 -39.69 11.70 18.34
C PRO A 80 -39.07 10.85 19.47
N GLN A 81 -39.18 11.29 20.72
CA GLN A 81 -38.63 10.58 21.88
C GLN A 81 -39.50 9.42 22.35
N THR A 82 -40.83 9.48 22.12
CA THR A 82 -41.80 8.49 22.61
C THR A 82 -42.47 7.68 21.50
N ARG A 83 -42.38 8.10 20.23
CA ARG A 83 -43.10 7.48 19.10
C ARG A 83 -42.79 6.00 18.90
N GLU A 84 -41.63 5.59 19.40
CA GLU A 84 -41.08 4.27 19.28
C GLU A 84 -41.51 3.31 20.41
N ILE A 85 -42.21 3.81 21.44
CA ILE A 85 -42.71 2.99 22.55
C ILE A 85 -43.96 2.24 22.09
N PRO A 86 -44.01 0.90 22.26
CA PRO A 86 -45.18 0.12 21.88
C PRO A 86 -46.38 0.41 22.79
N VAL A 87 -47.53 0.67 22.17
CA VAL A 87 -48.81 0.90 22.86
C VAL A 87 -49.75 -0.26 22.54
N ILE A 88 -50.22 -0.95 23.57
CA ILE A 88 -51.28 -1.96 23.50
C ILE A 88 -52.55 -1.34 24.10
N PHE A 89 -53.59 -1.25 23.29
CA PHE A 89 -54.87 -0.72 23.76
C PHE A 89 -55.65 -1.73 24.60
N LEU A 90 -56.30 -1.29 25.68
CA LEU A 90 -57.24 -2.10 26.47
C LEU A 90 -58.66 -1.69 26.08
N SER A 91 -59.55 -2.66 25.91
CA SER A 91 -60.82 -2.39 25.23
C SER A 91 -61.95 -3.32 25.62
N ALA A 92 -63.20 -2.84 25.66
CA ALA A 92 -64.36 -3.65 26.07
C ALA A 92 -64.87 -4.58 24.95
N LEU A 93 -65.42 -5.74 25.32
CA LEU A 93 -66.07 -6.69 24.38
C LEU A 93 -67.34 -6.14 23.70
N SER A 94 -68.04 -5.19 24.36
CA SER A 94 -69.42 -4.78 24.03
C SER A 94 -69.54 -3.63 23.02
N GLU A 95 -68.47 -2.92 22.75
CA GLU A 95 -68.45 -1.82 21.78
C GLU A 95 -67.42 -2.20 20.74
N GLY A 96 -67.88 -2.63 19.57
CA GLY A 96 -67.01 -3.09 18.50
C GLY A 96 -65.86 -2.12 18.31
N LEU A 97 -64.66 -2.50 18.79
CA LEU A 97 -63.49 -1.67 18.60
C LEU A 97 -63.41 -1.35 17.13
N ASP A 98 -63.24 -0.07 16.83
CA ASP A 98 -62.67 0.30 15.57
C ASP A 98 -61.18 -0.09 15.60
N LYS A 99 -60.90 -1.39 15.44
CA LYS A 99 -59.56 -1.96 15.38
C LYS A 99 -58.75 -1.25 14.31
N SER A 100 -59.41 -0.82 13.22
CA SER A 100 -58.78 -0.06 12.16
C SER A 100 -58.29 1.30 12.67
N LYS A 101 -59.09 2.02 13.46
CA LYS A 101 -58.70 3.26 14.11
C LYS A 101 -57.55 3.09 15.10
N ALA A 102 -57.54 2.01 15.89
CA ALA A 102 -56.46 1.72 16.85
C ALA A 102 -55.10 1.57 16.17
N PHE A 103 -55.03 0.82 15.05
CA PHE A 103 -53.78 0.69 14.28
C PHE A 103 -53.43 1.97 13.50
N GLN A 104 -54.42 2.69 12.95
CA GLN A 104 -54.19 3.95 12.23
C GLN A 104 -53.57 5.05 13.09
N ILE A 105 -53.93 5.10 14.38
CA ILE A 105 -53.39 6.07 15.34
C ILE A 105 -52.00 5.66 15.85
N GLY A 106 -51.56 4.44 15.52
CA GLY A 106 -50.23 3.93 15.85
C GLY A 106 -50.20 2.98 17.05
N GLY A 107 -51.34 2.45 17.49
CA GLY A 107 -51.37 1.30 18.39
C GLY A 107 -50.73 0.09 17.74
N GLU A 108 -49.92 -0.64 18.50
CA GLU A 108 -49.20 -1.83 18.01
C GLU A 108 -49.94 -3.12 18.31
N ASP A 109 -50.92 -3.06 19.21
CA ASP A 109 -51.77 -4.18 19.56
C ASP A 109 -53.02 -3.73 20.34
N TYR A 110 -53.91 -4.68 20.63
CA TYR A 110 -55.01 -4.47 21.58
C TYR A 110 -55.29 -5.73 22.41
N ILE A 111 -55.84 -5.57 23.61
CA ILE A 111 -56.32 -6.64 24.50
C ILE A 111 -57.78 -6.35 24.84
N THR A 112 -58.63 -7.37 24.75
CA THR A 112 -60.05 -7.26 25.10
C THR A 112 -60.32 -7.58 26.57
N LYS A 113 -61.20 -6.80 27.20
CA LYS A 113 -61.73 -6.99 28.57
C LYS A 113 -62.95 -7.95 28.50
N PRO A 114 -63.08 -8.92 29.42
CA PRO A 114 -62.24 -9.17 30.59
C PRO A 114 -60.91 -9.85 30.22
N PHE A 115 -59.85 -9.48 30.93
CA PHE A 115 -58.49 -9.89 30.59
C PHE A 115 -58.25 -11.39 30.79
N GLN A 116 -57.71 -12.05 29.77
CA GLN A 116 -57.18 -13.41 29.88
C GLN A 116 -55.67 -13.36 30.17
N VAL A 117 -55.22 -14.09 31.18
CA VAL A 117 -53.83 -14.02 31.67
C VAL A 117 -52.82 -14.36 30.57
N GLU A 118 -53.06 -15.46 29.86
CA GLU A 118 -52.19 -15.93 28.79
C GLU A 118 -52.13 -14.92 27.62
N GLU A 119 -53.25 -14.29 27.28
CA GLU A 119 -53.30 -13.28 26.22
C GLU A 119 -52.48 -12.04 26.57
N VAL A 120 -52.67 -11.49 27.79
CA VAL A 120 -51.92 -10.31 28.25
C VAL A 120 -50.42 -10.59 28.23
N LEU A 121 -49.99 -11.73 28.80
CA LEU A 121 -48.58 -12.08 28.87
C LEU A 121 -47.97 -12.31 27.49
N ALA A 122 -48.68 -13.01 26.60
CA ALA A 122 -48.21 -13.27 25.24
C ALA A 122 -48.03 -11.97 24.43
N ARG A 123 -49.02 -11.07 24.46
CA ARG A 123 -48.94 -9.80 23.71
C ARG A 123 -47.86 -8.88 24.27
N VAL A 124 -47.78 -8.74 25.59
CA VAL A 124 -46.71 -7.95 26.24
C VAL A 124 -45.32 -8.50 25.90
N ALA A 125 -45.12 -9.82 26.04
CA ALA A 125 -43.83 -10.44 25.74
C ALA A 125 -43.43 -10.28 24.26
N ASN A 126 -44.38 -10.44 23.33
CA ASN A 126 -44.13 -10.28 21.90
C ASN A 126 -43.70 -8.85 21.55
N GLN A 127 -44.39 -7.84 22.07
CA GLN A 127 -44.09 -6.44 21.79
C GLN A 127 -42.73 -6.02 22.39
N LEU A 128 -42.44 -6.43 23.62
CA LEU A 128 -41.13 -6.18 24.25
C LEU A 128 -39.99 -6.88 23.49
N THR A 129 -40.20 -8.12 23.05
CA THR A 129 -39.21 -8.88 22.27
C THR A 129 -38.95 -8.19 20.92
N ARG A 130 -39.99 -7.77 20.20
CA ARG A 130 -39.86 -7.06 18.93
C ARG A 130 -39.10 -5.75 19.10
N ARG A 131 -39.42 -4.97 20.14
CA ARG A 131 -38.74 -3.71 20.46
C ARG A 131 -37.26 -3.90 20.75
N SER A 132 -36.92 -4.93 21.54
CA SER A 132 -35.55 -5.31 21.84
C SER A 132 -34.78 -5.69 20.57
N LEU A 133 -35.35 -6.56 19.73
CA LEU A 133 -34.74 -6.98 18.46
C LEU A 133 -34.53 -5.81 17.48
N GLN A 134 -35.49 -4.91 17.36
CA GLN A 134 -35.34 -3.71 16.51
C GLN A 134 -34.21 -2.80 16.99
N THR A 135 -34.15 -2.58 18.31
CA THR A 135 -33.07 -1.79 18.92
C THR A 135 -31.70 -2.43 18.69
N GLN A 136 -31.60 -3.76 18.86
CA GLN A 136 -30.38 -4.51 18.59
C GLN A 136 -29.98 -4.45 17.11
N LEU A 137 -30.93 -4.63 16.18
CA LEU A 137 -30.68 -4.54 14.74
C LEU A 137 -30.16 -3.16 14.35
N GLN A 138 -30.77 -2.10 14.90
CA GLN A 138 -30.35 -0.72 14.63
C GLN A 138 -28.94 -0.46 15.16
N GLN A 139 -28.63 -0.91 16.38
CA GLN A 139 -27.28 -0.85 16.94
C GLN A 139 -26.27 -1.62 16.09
N LYS A 140 -26.62 -2.83 15.64
CA LYS A 140 -25.77 -3.65 14.77
C LYS A 140 -25.55 -3.01 13.40
N ASN A 141 -26.58 -2.43 12.78
CA ASN A 141 -26.46 -1.72 11.51
C ASN A 141 -25.59 -0.48 11.64
N GLN A 142 -25.73 0.29 12.72
CA GLN A 142 -24.83 1.42 13.00
C GLN A 142 -23.39 0.96 13.19
N GLN A 143 -23.16 -0.12 13.94
CA GLN A 143 -21.83 -0.70 14.14
C GLN A 143 -21.22 -1.19 12.80
N LEU A 144 -21.99 -1.90 11.98
CA LEU A 144 -21.55 -2.37 10.66
C LEU A 144 -21.23 -1.20 9.71
N SER A 145 -22.06 -0.16 9.71
CA SER A 145 -21.82 1.03 8.89
C SER A 145 -20.51 1.73 9.28
N GLN A 146 -20.23 1.84 10.59
CA GLN A 146 -18.96 2.37 11.09
C GLN A 146 -17.77 1.50 10.67
N GLN A 147 -17.86 0.18 10.81
CA GLN A 147 -16.81 -0.74 10.39
C GLN A 147 -16.54 -0.67 8.88
N ASN A 148 -17.59 -0.58 8.06
CA ASN A 148 -17.44 -0.41 6.61
C ASN A 148 -16.75 0.90 6.24
N ALA A 149 -17.07 2.01 6.93
CA ALA A 149 -16.39 3.28 6.70
C ALA A 149 -14.89 3.21 7.04
N GLN A 150 -14.52 2.52 8.13
CA GLN A 150 -13.13 2.29 8.50
C GLN A 150 -12.38 1.46 7.45
N LEU A 151 -12.97 0.35 7.00
CA LEU A 151 -12.38 -0.50 5.95
C LEU A 151 -12.19 0.27 4.64
N GLN A 152 -13.15 1.10 4.25
CA GLN A 152 -13.04 1.93 3.04
C GLN A 152 -11.87 2.93 3.14
N LEU A 153 -11.66 3.55 4.30
CA LEU A 153 -10.51 4.44 4.49
C LEU A 153 -9.18 3.69 4.40
N LEU A 154 -9.07 2.50 5.02
CA LEU A 154 -7.88 1.66 4.91
C LEU A 154 -7.58 1.25 3.47
N LEU A 155 -8.59 0.82 2.72
CA LEU A 155 -8.43 0.42 1.32
C LEU A 155 -7.97 1.58 0.45
N LYS A 156 -8.60 2.75 0.61
CA LYS A 156 -8.20 3.95 -0.13
C LYS A 156 -6.79 4.40 0.23
N ALA A 157 -6.43 4.35 1.52
CA ALA A 157 -5.06 4.63 1.96
C ALA A 157 -4.06 3.65 1.32
N TYR A 158 -4.38 2.35 1.30
CA TYR A 158 -3.56 1.33 0.66
C TYR A 158 -3.37 1.59 -0.85
N GLU A 159 -4.42 1.96 -1.58
CA GLU A 159 -4.34 2.32 -3.01
C GLU A 159 -3.44 3.54 -3.25
N GLU A 160 -3.61 4.61 -2.46
CA GLU A 160 -2.80 5.83 -2.57
C GLU A 160 -1.33 5.57 -2.27
N ILE A 161 -1.04 4.75 -1.25
CA ILE A 161 0.32 4.34 -0.89
C ILE A 161 0.95 3.52 -2.02
N ASN A 162 0.23 2.54 -2.57
CA ASN A 162 0.79 1.66 -3.59
C ASN A 162 1.02 2.34 -4.94
N SER A 163 0.18 3.33 -5.28
CA SER A 163 0.34 4.12 -6.50
C SER A 163 1.43 5.20 -6.39
N ALA A 164 1.92 5.49 -5.17
CA ALA A 164 2.92 6.52 -4.96
C ALA A 164 4.31 6.08 -5.47
N PRO A 165 5.05 6.97 -6.17
CA PRO A 165 6.39 6.67 -6.66
C PRO A 165 7.45 6.64 -5.55
N ASN A 166 7.25 7.39 -4.47
CA ASN A 166 8.17 7.53 -3.35
C ASN A 166 7.41 7.85 -2.05
N LEU A 167 8.14 7.88 -0.93
CA LEU A 167 7.57 8.14 0.40
C LEU A 167 6.93 9.54 0.48
N ASP A 168 7.57 10.57 -0.06
CA ASP A 168 7.06 11.95 0.04
C ASP A 168 5.67 12.11 -0.59
N VAL A 169 5.48 11.57 -1.80
CA VAL A 169 4.16 11.58 -2.48
C VAL A 169 3.13 10.73 -1.71
N ALA A 170 3.55 9.62 -1.10
CA ALA A 170 2.66 8.81 -0.28
C ALA A 170 2.21 9.57 0.98
N LEU A 171 3.14 10.27 1.65
CA LEU A 171 2.85 11.09 2.83
C LEU A 171 1.86 12.21 2.50
N GLU A 172 2.06 12.92 1.38
CA GLU A 172 1.15 13.97 0.91
C GLU A 172 -0.29 13.46 0.76
N LYS A 173 -0.47 12.37 -0.01
CA LYS A 173 -1.79 11.81 -0.29
C LYS A 173 -2.47 11.29 0.98
N ILE A 174 -1.71 10.62 1.85
CA ILE A 174 -2.23 10.07 3.10
C ILE A 174 -2.65 11.18 4.07
N LEU A 175 -1.83 12.22 4.23
CA LEU A 175 -2.20 13.35 5.09
C LEU A 175 -3.52 13.97 4.64
N ALA A 176 -3.68 14.24 3.35
CA ALA A 176 -4.91 14.78 2.79
C ALA A 176 -6.10 13.83 3.02
N LEU A 177 -5.94 12.55 2.71
CA LEU A 177 -6.99 11.54 2.84
C LEU A 177 -7.47 11.39 4.28
N VAL A 178 -6.54 11.26 5.24
CA VAL A 178 -6.85 11.12 6.66
C VAL A 178 -7.56 12.36 7.18
N CYS A 179 -7.03 13.55 6.90
CA CYS A 179 -7.62 14.79 7.41
C CYS A 179 -9.03 15.03 6.85
N GLN A 180 -9.24 14.80 5.55
CA GLN A 180 -10.55 14.97 4.91
C GLN A 180 -11.59 13.94 5.41
N THR A 181 -11.16 12.70 5.67
CA THR A 181 -12.10 11.63 6.05
C THR A 181 -12.45 11.65 7.54
N ILE A 182 -11.44 11.85 8.41
CA ILE A 182 -11.64 11.90 9.88
C ILE A 182 -12.16 13.29 10.31
N GLY A 183 -11.93 14.31 9.49
CA GLY A 183 -12.30 15.70 9.79
C GLY A 183 -11.29 16.40 10.69
N TRP A 184 -10.01 16.06 10.56
CA TRP A 184 -8.92 16.79 11.20
C TRP A 184 -8.56 18.04 10.39
N ASN A 185 -8.21 19.11 11.09
CA ASN A 185 -8.03 20.43 10.48
C ASN A 185 -6.66 20.58 9.80
N LEU A 186 -5.71 19.75 10.20
CA LEU A 186 -4.31 19.85 9.83
C LEU A 186 -3.63 18.49 9.98
N GLY A 187 -2.73 18.17 9.04
CA GLY A 187 -1.79 17.07 9.13
C GLY A 187 -0.41 17.47 8.60
N GLU A 188 0.66 17.02 9.24
CA GLU A 188 2.05 17.34 8.90
C GLU A 188 2.90 16.07 8.95
N ALA A 189 3.83 15.93 8.01
CA ALA A 189 4.81 14.86 7.99
C ALA A 189 6.21 15.42 8.26
N TRP A 190 6.88 14.84 9.25
CA TRP A 190 8.22 15.19 9.70
C TRP A 190 9.15 14.03 9.39
N VAL A 191 10.14 14.22 8.52
CA VAL A 191 11.05 13.17 8.05
C VAL A 191 12.41 13.33 8.71
N VAL A 192 13.07 12.22 9.02
CA VAL A 192 14.41 12.25 9.62
C VAL A 192 15.45 12.66 8.59
N ASN A 193 16.16 13.76 8.86
CA ASN A 193 17.33 14.16 8.10
C ASN A 193 18.59 13.52 8.72
N SER A 194 19.10 12.46 8.11
CA SER A 194 20.23 11.69 8.61
C SER A 194 21.53 12.50 8.74
N ASN A 195 21.73 13.55 7.93
CA ASN A 195 22.95 14.36 7.95
C ASN A 195 22.97 15.34 9.13
N ARG A 196 21.81 15.90 9.47
CA ARG A 196 21.68 16.89 10.55
C ARG A 196 21.20 16.30 11.86
N PHE A 197 20.74 15.04 11.85
CA PHE A 197 20.16 14.34 12.99
C PHE A 197 19.00 15.13 13.63
N VAL A 198 18.11 15.64 12.78
CA VAL A 198 16.90 16.37 13.16
C VAL A 198 15.72 15.91 12.31
N LEU A 199 14.50 16.11 12.82
CA LEU A 199 13.28 16.05 12.03
C LEU A 199 13.07 17.36 11.31
N GLU A 200 12.84 17.26 10.00
CA GLU A 200 12.48 18.38 9.13
C GLU A 200 11.10 18.11 8.53
N ARG A 201 10.32 19.17 8.34
CA ARG A 201 8.99 19.03 7.73
C ARG A 201 9.15 18.69 6.25
N SER A 202 8.63 17.53 5.81
CA SER A 202 8.54 17.16 4.40
C SER A 202 7.28 17.74 3.77
N TRP A 203 6.11 17.38 4.32
CA TRP A 203 4.81 17.79 3.76
C TRP A 203 3.81 18.20 4.83
N GLY A 204 2.74 18.87 4.42
CA GLY A 204 1.62 19.21 5.29
C GLY A 204 0.35 19.49 4.48
N TRP A 205 -0.77 19.05 5.03
CA TRP A 205 -2.11 19.31 4.53
C TRP A 205 -2.85 20.19 5.53
N TYR A 206 -3.44 21.27 5.05
CA TYR A 206 -4.12 22.27 5.87
C TYR A 206 -5.55 22.42 5.33
N ALA A 207 -6.55 22.40 6.21
CA ALA A 207 -7.90 22.76 5.82
C ALA A 207 -7.91 24.19 5.24
N ASN A 208 -8.81 24.46 4.30
CA ASN A 208 -8.95 25.77 3.68
C ASN A 208 -9.56 26.79 4.68
N ASP A 209 -8.73 27.22 5.62
CA ASP A 209 -9.04 28.14 6.71
C ASP A 209 -7.86 29.12 6.82
N GLY A 210 -8.08 30.37 6.39
CA GLY A 210 -7.05 31.41 6.37
C GLY A 210 -6.45 31.68 7.76
N MET A 211 -7.11 31.31 8.84
CA MET A 211 -6.55 31.42 10.19
C MET A 211 -5.36 30.48 10.41
N LEU A 212 -5.24 29.38 9.65
CA LEU A 212 -4.16 28.40 9.82
C LEU A 212 -2.84 28.80 9.13
N GLU A 213 -2.82 29.89 8.34
CA GLU A 213 -1.67 30.28 7.54
C GLU A 213 -0.45 30.65 8.40
N GLU A 214 -0.64 31.40 9.47
CA GLU A 214 0.45 31.75 10.40
C GLU A 214 1.01 30.50 11.11
N PHE A 215 0.11 29.59 11.51
CA PHE A 215 0.51 28.30 12.07
C PHE A 215 1.34 27.49 11.06
N HIS A 216 0.92 27.46 9.79
CA HIS A 216 1.63 26.78 8.71
C HIS A 216 3.04 27.36 8.52
N LEU A 217 3.15 28.68 8.34
CA LEU A 217 4.41 29.36 8.09
C LEU A 217 5.40 29.14 9.23
N PHE A 218 4.95 29.25 10.48
CA PHE A 218 5.81 28.99 11.64
C PHE A 218 6.29 27.53 11.67
N SER A 219 5.44 26.58 11.32
CA SER A 219 5.78 25.15 11.27
C SER A 219 6.91 24.86 10.27
N GLN A 220 7.02 25.62 9.18
CA GLN A 220 8.11 25.48 8.21
C GLN A 220 9.49 25.87 8.79
N THR A 221 9.52 26.68 9.84
CA THR A 221 10.77 27.15 10.47
C THR A 221 11.31 26.19 11.53
N LEU A 222 10.50 25.22 11.95
CA LEU A 222 10.82 24.32 13.04
C LEU A 222 11.65 23.13 12.57
N VAL A 223 12.55 22.72 13.45
CA VAL A 223 13.23 21.41 13.41
C VAL A 223 13.17 20.83 14.81
N PHE A 224 13.17 19.50 14.92
CA PHE A 224 13.09 18.83 16.21
C PHE A 224 14.20 17.81 16.38
N ARG A 225 14.92 17.87 17.50
CA ARG A 225 15.82 16.79 17.93
C ARG A 225 15.04 15.72 18.69
N PRO A 226 15.63 14.54 18.95
CA PRO A 226 15.01 13.55 19.83
C PRO A 226 14.63 14.17 21.18
N ASN A 227 13.43 13.84 21.65
CA ASN A 227 12.80 14.35 22.87
C ASN A 227 12.41 15.85 22.87
N GLU A 228 12.50 16.56 21.74
CA GLU A 228 12.05 17.97 21.62
C GLU A 228 10.67 18.10 20.98
N GLY A 229 9.76 18.81 21.65
CA GLY A 229 8.38 18.96 21.18
C GLY A 229 7.65 17.62 21.02
N LEU A 230 6.44 17.66 20.48
CA LEU A 230 5.67 16.44 20.18
C LEU A 230 6.39 15.49 19.18
N PRO A 231 6.85 15.94 17.99
CA PRO A 231 7.57 15.06 17.06
C PRO A 231 8.83 14.44 17.66
N GLY A 232 9.66 15.21 18.36
CA GLY A 232 10.91 14.69 18.91
C GLY A 232 10.68 13.67 20.02
N ARG A 233 9.65 13.83 20.85
CA ARG A 233 9.27 12.80 21.84
C ARG A 233 8.83 11.51 21.19
N ILE A 234 7.98 11.58 20.17
CA ILE A 234 7.58 10.40 19.37
C ILE A 234 8.81 9.75 18.71
N TRP A 235 9.78 10.54 18.25
CA TRP A 235 11.02 10.01 17.70
C TRP A 235 11.80 9.19 18.74
N GLN A 236 11.89 9.70 19.97
CA GLN A 236 12.61 9.07 21.07
C GLN A 236 11.90 7.80 21.57
N THR A 237 10.57 7.85 21.71
CA THR A 237 9.78 6.75 22.28
C THR A 237 9.39 5.70 21.24
N GLN A 238 9.34 6.08 19.96
CA GLN A 238 8.79 5.30 18.86
C GLN A 238 7.34 4.86 19.09
N GLN A 239 6.60 5.59 19.93
CA GLN A 239 5.20 5.33 20.23
C GLN A 239 4.31 6.51 19.82
N PRO A 240 3.05 6.27 19.44
CA PRO A 240 2.10 7.34 19.22
C PRO A 240 1.93 8.19 20.49
N GLU A 241 1.73 9.49 20.33
CA GLU A 241 1.54 10.42 21.45
C GLU A 241 0.32 11.31 21.23
N TRP A 242 -0.44 11.54 22.30
CA TRP A 242 -1.66 12.34 22.32
C TRP A 242 -1.54 13.52 23.27
N ILE A 243 -1.98 14.70 22.83
CA ILE A 243 -2.13 15.89 23.66
C ILE A 243 -3.58 16.37 23.57
N GLN A 244 -4.28 16.34 24.70
CA GLN A 244 -5.70 16.68 24.79
C GLN A 244 -5.98 18.16 24.49
N ASP A 245 -5.15 19.06 25.00
CA ASP A 245 -5.22 20.50 24.67
C ASP A 245 -3.82 21.08 24.44
N ILE A 246 -3.44 21.21 23.16
CA ILE A 246 -2.17 21.80 22.69
C ILE A 246 -2.12 23.33 22.90
N SER A 247 -3.28 23.99 23.03
CA SER A 247 -3.36 25.45 23.20
C SER A 247 -2.94 25.90 24.60
N GLN A 248 -2.94 24.99 25.57
CA GLN A 248 -2.59 25.24 26.98
C GLN A 248 -1.21 24.71 27.35
N GLN A 249 -0.45 24.16 26.40
CA GLN A 249 0.85 23.57 26.67
C GLN A 249 1.96 24.62 26.79
N GLU A 250 2.96 24.30 27.61
CA GLU A 250 4.20 25.08 27.63
C GLU A 250 4.90 25.03 26.28
N VAL A 251 5.56 26.13 25.90
CA VAL A 251 6.30 26.26 24.63
C VAL A 251 7.38 25.17 24.47
N LYS A 252 7.96 24.70 25.58
CA LYS A 252 8.91 23.57 25.56
C LYS A 252 8.27 22.25 25.14
N VAL A 253 7.01 22.02 25.56
CA VAL A 253 6.25 20.81 25.25
C VAL A 253 5.67 20.89 23.84
N PHE A 254 5.14 22.06 23.47
CA PHE A 254 4.58 22.34 22.16
C PHE A 254 4.89 23.79 21.74
N PRO A 255 5.90 24.02 20.88
CA PRO A 255 6.38 25.37 20.52
C PRO A 255 5.33 26.30 19.92
N ARG A 256 4.24 25.73 19.38
CA ARG A 256 3.17 26.41 18.67
C ARG A 256 1.90 26.63 19.51
N SER A 257 1.97 26.50 20.84
CA SER A 257 0.78 26.54 21.71
C SER A 257 0.00 27.86 21.62
N HIS A 258 0.71 29.00 21.57
CA HIS A 258 0.10 30.32 21.39
C HIS A 258 -0.63 30.47 20.05
N LEU A 259 -0.02 30.01 18.95
CA LEU A 259 -0.67 30.00 17.63
C LEU A 259 -1.88 29.06 17.63
N ALA A 260 -1.76 27.88 18.23
CA ALA A 260 -2.88 26.95 18.36
C ALA A 260 -4.05 27.57 19.14
N ALA A 261 -3.78 28.32 20.20
CA ALA A 261 -4.79 29.05 20.95
C ALA A 261 -5.49 30.11 20.08
N ALA A 262 -4.73 30.88 19.29
CA ALA A 262 -5.26 31.92 18.42
C ALA A 262 -6.23 31.37 17.35
N VAL A 263 -5.94 30.18 16.81
CA VAL A 263 -6.75 29.55 15.75
C VAL A 263 -7.79 28.57 16.27
N GLY A 264 -7.82 28.32 17.59
CA GLY A 264 -8.74 27.40 18.24
C GLY A 264 -8.41 25.91 18.08
N LEU A 265 -7.17 25.55 17.76
CA LEU A 265 -6.74 24.14 17.77
C LEU A 265 -6.62 23.64 19.21
N LYS A 266 -7.10 22.41 19.44
CA LYS A 266 -7.17 21.79 20.76
C LYS A 266 -6.41 20.48 20.79
N THR A 267 -6.80 19.55 19.96
CA THR A 267 -6.22 18.21 19.97
C THR A 267 -4.96 18.16 19.12
N GLY A 268 -3.93 17.45 19.60
CA GLY A 268 -2.76 17.04 18.81
C GLY A 268 -2.48 15.55 18.94
N PHE A 269 -2.25 14.87 17.82
CA PHE A 269 -1.87 13.46 17.77
C PHE A 269 -0.69 13.26 16.85
N GLY A 270 0.28 12.45 17.26
CA GLY A 270 1.33 12.02 16.35
C GLY A 270 1.57 10.52 16.38
N VAL A 271 1.99 9.98 15.24
CA VAL A 271 2.29 8.57 15.03
C VAL A 271 3.60 8.41 14.27
N PRO A 272 4.50 7.50 14.69
CA PRO A 272 5.71 7.21 13.96
C PRO A 272 5.45 6.26 12.78
N ILE A 273 6.18 6.48 11.70
CA ILE A 273 6.33 5.52 10.60
C ILE A 273 7.68 4.83 10.82
N LEU A 274 7.63 3.53 11.09
CA LEU A 274 8.79 2.74 11.46
C LEU A 274 9.26 1.85 10.31
N PHE A 275 10.56 1.66 10.23
CA PHE A 275 11.21 0.64 9.43
C PHE A 275 12.42 0.11 10.18
N ASP A 276 12.48 -1.21 10.40
CA ASP A 276 13.57 -1.88 11.13
C ASP A 276 13.90 -1.21 12.49
N ASN A 277 12.87 -0.92 13.29
CA ASN A 277 12.96 -0.18 14.56
C ASN A 277 13.60 1.22 14.45
N GLN A 278 13.63 1.81 13.26
CA GLN A 278 14.03 3.19 13.02
C GLN A 278 12.83 4.02 12.60
N VAL A 279 12.75 5.25 13.10
CA VAL A 279 11.74 6.22 12.67
C VAL A 279 12.15 6.78 11.33
N LEU A 280 11.32 6.57 10.31
CA LEU A 280 11.49 7.18 8.99
C LEU A 280 10.87 8.57 8.95
N ALA A 281 9.65 8.66 9.46
CA ALA A 281 8.86 9.86 9.50
C ALA A 281 7.89 9.84 10.67
N ILE A 282 7.34 10.99 11.02
CA ILE A 282 6.33 11.17 12.05
C ILE A 282 5.20 11.97 11.43
N LEU A 283 4.00 11.38 11.42
CA LEU A 283 2.79 12.09 11.04
C LEU A 283 2.22 12.75 12.29
N ILE A 284 1.87 14.02 12.19
CA ILE A 284 1.23 14.77 13.27
C ILE A 284 -0.02 15.42 12.73
N PHE A 285 -1.09 15.32 13.50
CA PHE A 285 -2.38 15.84 13.13
C PHE A 285 -2.97 16.69 14.24
N PHE A 286 -3.77 17.67 13.86
CA PHE A 286 -4.37 18.60 14.79
C PHE A 286 -5.84 18.84 14.46
N SER A 287 -6.64 19.06 15.52
CA SER A 287 -8.04 19.40 15.37
C SER A 287 -8.49 20.47 16.35
N LYS A 288 -9.46 21.27 15.91
CA LYS A 288 -10.23 22.20 16.76
C LYS A 288 -11.24 21.47 17.65
N LYS A 289 -11.63 20.24 17.26
CA LYS A 289 -12.50 19.39 18.09
C LYS A 289 -11.71 18.74 19.21
N ASN A 290 -12.38 18.49 20.33
CA ASN A 290 -11.86 17.66 21.40
C ASN A 290 -12.14 16.20 21.07
N TYR A 291 -11.08 15.43 20.98
CA TYR A 291 -11.12 13.98 20.82
C TYR A 291 -10.59 13.33 22.11
N THR A 292 -10.88 12.05 22.33
CA THR A 292 -10.31 11.29 23.46
C THR A 292 -9.35 10.21 22.96
N PRO A 293 -8.41 9.73 23.79
CA PRO A 293 -7.47 8.67 23.41
C PRO A 293 -8.16 7.35 23.02
N GLU A 294 -9.39 7.10 23.47
CA GLU A 294 -10.18 5.92 23.10
C GLU A 294 -10.90 6.07 21.75
N ASP A 295 -10.70 7.17 21.02
CA ASP A 295 -11.30 7.37 19.72
C ASP A 295 -10.70 6.40 18.69
N ARG A 296 -11.56 5.57 18.08
CA ARG A 296 -11.19 4.59 17.05
C ARG A 296 -10.50 5.21 15.84
N SER A 297 -10.65 6.51 15.63
CA SER A 297 -9.93 7.27 14.61
C SER A 297 -8.40 7.14 14.77
N LEU A 298 -7.91 6.95 16.00
CA LEU A 298 -6.48 6.82 16.29
C LEU A 298 -5.91 5.46 15.88
N GLU A 299 -6.66 4.38 16.13
CA GLU A 299 -6.29 3.02 15.68
C GLU A 299 -6.12 2.98 14.16
N LEU A 300 -7.01 3.68 13.45
CA LEU A 300 -7.01 3.78 12.00
C LEU A 300 -5.76 4.50 11.47
N VAL A 301 -5.41 5.63 12.06
CA VAL A 301 -4.20 6.38 11.68
C VAL A 301 -2.94 5.58 11.98
N ASN A 302 -2.91 4.83 13.08
CA ASN A 302 -1.81 3.93 13.42
C ASN A 302 -1.65 2.78 12.41
N ALA A 303 -2.77 2.18 11.97
CA ALA A 303 -2.75 1.17 10.92
C ALA A 303 -2.21 1.73 9.59
N ILE A 304 -2.60 2.96 9.21
CA ILE A 304 -2.09 3.63 8.01
C ILE A 304 -0.58 3.93 8.12
N ALA A 305 -0.10 4.40 9.28
CA ALA A 305 1.32 4.63 9.50
C ALA A 305 2.15 3.34 9.39
N THR A 306 1.61 2.22 9.90
CA THR A 306 2.23 0.89 9.76
C THR A 306 2.31 0.45 8.30
N GLN A 307 1.27 0.71 7.50
CA GLN A 307 1.26 0.44 6.06
C GLN A 307 2.31 1.28 5.31
N LEU A 308 2.48 2.56 5.69
CA LEU A 308 3.53 3.42 5.13
C LEU A 308 4.94 2.88 5.43
N GLY A 309 5.17 2.36 6.64
CA GLY A 309 6.45 1.73 7.00
C GLY A 309 6.73 0.50 6.10
N SER A 310 5.71 -0.34 5.92
CA SER A 310 5.79 -1.54 5.07
C SER A 310 6.00 -1.20 3.58
N PHE A 311 5.44 -0.08 3.11
CA PHE A 311 5.67 0.41 1.75
C PHE A 311 7.13 0.76 1.50
N VAL A 312 7.80 1.44 2.45
CA VAL A 312 9.21 1.81 2.31
C VAL A 312 10.09 0.56 2.26
N GLN A 313 9.84 -0.42 3.14
CA GLN A 313 10.52 -1.72 3.10
C GLN A 313 10.42 -2.37 1.72
N ARG A 314 9.21 -2.43 1.16
CA ARG A 314 8.98 -3.04 -0.14
C ARG A 314 9.72 -2.31 -1.25
N LYS A 315 9.69 -0.96 -1.25
CA LYS A 315 10.40 -0.16 -2.28
C LYS A 315 11.92 -0.31 -2.22
N GLN A 316 12.50 -0.40 -1.02
CA GLN A 316 13.93 -0.67 -0.86
C GLN A 316 14.30 -2.09 -1.32
N ALA A 317 13.47 -3.09 -1.03
CA ALA A 317 13.66 -4.45 -1.50
C ALA A 317 13.59 -4.55 -3.04
N GLU A 318 12.61 -3.89 -3.67
CA GLU A 318 12.48 -3.79 -5.13
C GLU A 318 13.73 -3.19 -5.78
N ALA A 319 14.21 -2.06 -5.25
CA ALA A 319 15.42 -1.40 -5.76
C ALA A 319 16.68 -2.27 -5.60
N SER A 320 16.82 -2.93 -4.45
CA SER A 320 17.94 -3.83 -4.17
C SER A 320 17.93 -5.05 -5.09
N LEU A 321 16.75 -5.65 -5.29
CA LEU A 321 16.57 -6.78 -6.22
C LEU A 321 16.90 -6.37 -7.66
N PHE A 322 16.44 -5.19 -8.09
CA PHE A 322 16.75 -4.67 -9.41
C PHE A 322 18.25 -4.47 -9.63
N ALA A 323 18.95 -3.88 -8.66
CA ALA A 323 20.40 -3.70 -8.70
C ALA A 323 21.15 -5.06 -8.71
N ALA A 324 20.72 -6.00 -7.88
CA ALA A 324 21.28 -7.35 -7.84
C ALA A 324 21.09 -8.09 -9.17
N ASN A 325 19.90 -8.02 -9.77
CA ASN A 325 19.61 -8.63 -11.06
C ASN A 325 20.46 -8.02 -12.18
N GLN A 326 20.65 -6.69 -12.21
CA GLN A 326 21.56 -6.07 -13.17
C GLN A 326 22.99 -6.59 -13.03
N LYS A 327 23.48 -6.69 -11.78
CA LYS A 327 24.82 -7.22 -11.51
C LYS A 327 24.96 -8.68 -11.95
N LEU A 328 23.94 -9.50 -11.70
CA LEU A 328 23.90 -10.89 -12.15
C LEU A 328 23.92 -11.00 -13.68
N VAL A 329 23.17 -10.16 -14.39
CA VAL A 329 23.19 -10.11 -15.86
C VAL A 329 24.59 -9.75 -16.36
N LEU A 330 25.24 -8.74 -15.79
CA LEU A 330 26.60 -8.37 -16.17
C LEU A 330 27.59 -9.53 -15.95
N LEU A 331 27.59 -10.14 -14.76
CA LEU A 331 28.45 -11.29 -14.44
C LEU A 331 28.15 -12.52 -15.32
N ALA A 332 26.89 -12.70 -15.69
CA ALA A 332 26.49 -13.82 -16.52
C ALA A 332 26.89 -13.65 -18.00
N THR A 333 26.98 -12.41 -18.48
CA THR A 333 27.12 -12.09 -19.90
C THR A 333 28.51 -11.60 -20.30
N LEU A 334 29.26 -10.98 -19.40
CA LEU A 334 30.58 -10.40 -19.68
C LEU A 334 31.72 -11.30 -19.19
N ASP A 335 32.89 -11.13 -19.80
CA ASP A 335 34.17 -11.66 -19.34
C ASP A 335 34.78 -10.70 -18.30
N ASP A 336 35.17 -11.23 -17.14
CA ASP A 336 35.62 -10.44 -15.98
C ASP A 336 36.88 -9.61 -16.26
N LEU A 337 37.76 -10.07 -17.17
CA LEU A 337 39.02 -9.37 -17.47
C LEU A 337 38.80 -8.25 -18.47
N THR A 338 38.12 -8.56 -19.59
CA THR A 338 38.09 -7.70 -20.78
C THR A 338 36.82 -6.85 -20.90
N GLY A 339 35.75 -7.20 -20.18
CA GLY A 339 34.47 -6.49 -20.21
C GLY A 339 33.70 -6.61 -21.52
N VAL A 340 34.17 -7.43 -22.47
CA VAL A 340 33.37 -7.89 -23.63
C VAL A 340 32.55 -9.10 -23.24
N ALA A 341 31.69 -9.62 -24.13
CA ALA A 341 30.90 -10.79 -23.79
C ALA A 341 31.77 -12.02 -23.46
N ASN A 342 31.29 -12.89 -22.59
CA ASN A 342 31.94 -14.19 -22.36
C ASN A 342 31.51 -15.23 -23.40
N ARG A 343 32.25 -16.34 -23.46
CA ARG A 343 31.98 -17.45 -24.38
C ARG A 343 30.56 -18.01 -24.26
N ARG A 344 30.01 -18.10 -23.05
CA ARG A 344 28.64 -18.61 -22.84
C ARG A 344 27.62 -17.71 -23.51
N TYR A 345 27.69 -16.40 -23.27
CA TYR A 345 26.78 -15.45 -23.89
C TYR A 345 26.92 -15.42 -25.41
N PHE A 346 28.15 -15.55 -25.93
CA PHE A 346 28.37 -15.70 -27.36
C PHE A 346 27.63 -16.91 -27.94
N ASN A 347 27.74 -18.10 -27.32
CA ASN A 347 27.06 -19.30 -27.81
C ASN A 347 25.53 -19.13 -27.83
N GLU A 348 24.96 -18.53 -26.78
CA GLU A 348 23.52 -18.25 -26.70
C GLU A 348 23.08 -17.21 -27.72
N HIS A 349 23.89 -16.18 -27.96
CA HIS A 349 23.60 -15.14 -28.95
C HIS A 349 23.71 -15.68 -30.38
N LEU A 350 24.75 -16.47 -30.68
CA LEU A 350 24.93 -17.17 -31.96
C LEU A 350 23.71 -18.03 -32.28
N ALA A 351 23.22 -18.83 -31.33
CA ALA A 351 22.05 -19.69 -31.56
C ALA A 351 20.77 -18.88 -31.90
N ARG A 352 20.58 -17.73 -31.24
CA ARG A 352 19.47 -16.81 -31.51
C ARG A 352 19.59 -16.18 -32.89
N GLU A 353 20.74 -15.63 -33.22
CA GLU A 353 21.03 -14.99 -34.51
C GLU A 353 20.95 -15.99 -35.66
N TRP A 354 21.47 -17.21 -35.47
CA TRP A 354 21.37 -18.30 -36.42
C TRP A 354 19.91 -18.61 -36.76
N SER A 355 19.07 -18.77 -35.74
CA SER A 355 17.64 -19.07 -35.91
C SER A 355 16.89 -17.93 -36.61
N ARG A 356 17.24 -16.68 -36.31
CA ARG A 356 16.66 -15.48 -36.95
C ARG A 356 17.03 -15.40 -38.43
N LEU A 357 18.32 -15.44 -38.73
CA LEU A 357 18.85 -15.25 -40.08
C LEU A 357 18.52 -16.44 -41.01
N LYS A 358 18.32 -17.64 -40.44
CA LYS A 358 17.74 -18.79 -41.17
C LYS A 358 16.36 -18.51 -41.74
N ARG A 359 15.54 -17.70 -41.04
CA ARG A 359 14.20 -17.29 -41.52
C ARG A 359 14.28 -16.12 -42.48
N GLU A 360 15.13 -15.14 -42.18
CA GLU A 360 15.32 -13.93 -42.98
C GLU A 360 16.09 -14.19 -44.28
N LYS A 361 16.78 -15.34 -44.38
CA LYS A 361 17.63 -15.73 -45.52
C LYS A 361 18.74 -14.72 -45.83
N THR A 362 19.34 -14.18 -44.76
CA THR A 362 20.41 -13.20 -44.83
C THR A 362 21.72 -13.75 -44.26
N SER A 363 22.83 -13.09 -44.59
CA SER A 363 24.17 -13.58 -44.22
C SER A 363 24.48 -13.38 -42.75
N LEU A 364 25.07 -14.40 -42.13
CA LEU A 364 25.73 -14.33 -40.84
C LEU A 364 27.23 -14.52 -41.05
N SER A 365 28.02 -13.57 -40.55
CA SER A 365 29.48 -13.69 -40.58
C SER A 365 30.05 -13.82 -39.17
N LEU A 366 31.17 -14.53 -39.06
CA LEU A 366 31.91 -14.74 -37.82
C LEU A 366 33.39 -14.52 -38.07
N ILE A 367 34.04 -13.84 -37.13
CA ILE A 367 35.48 -13.60 -37.15
C ILE A 367 36.06 -14.21 -35.88
N LEU A 368 36.99 -15.14 -36.03
CA LEU A 368 37.79 -15.67 -34.92
C LEU A 368 39.16 -14.98 -34.95
N CYS A 369 39.58 -14.42 -33.82
CA CYS A 369 40.81 -13.65 -33.69
C CYS A 369 41.70 -14.24 -32.61
N ASP A 370 43.01 -14.16 -32.80
CA ASP A 370 44.00 -14.60 -31.83
C ASP A 370 45.15 -13.59 -31.76
N VAL A 371 45.60 -13.30 -30.54
CA VAL A 371 46.74 -12.40 -30.29
C VAL A 371 48.04 -13.13 -30.62
N ASP A 372 48.74 -12.63 -31.63
CA ASP A 372 49.94 -13.25 -32.16
C ASP A 372 51.05 -13.31 -31.11
N TYR A 373 51.59 -14.51 -30.89
CA TYR A 373 52.68 -14.78 -29.95
C TYR A 373 52.39 -14.41 -28.48
N PHE A 374 51.12 -14.39 -28.07
CA PHE A 374 50.73 -13.95 -26.73
C PHE A 374 51.37 -14.74 -25.58
N LYS A 375 51.59 -16.05 -25.73
CA LYS A 375 52.35 -16.83 -24.74
C LYS A 375 53.76 -16.27 -24.54
N THR A 376 54.48 -16.02 -25.63
CA THR A 376 55.83 -15.43 -25.60
C THR A 376 55.80 -14.00 -25.03
N TYR A 377 54.74 -13.25 -25.29
CA TYR A 377 54.52 -11.95 -24.67
C TYR A 377 54.42 -12.06 -23.15
N ASN A 378 53.59 -12.98 -22.64
CA ASN A 378 53.44 -13.22 -21.20
C ASN A 378 54.74 -13.70 -20.55
N ASP A 379 55.47 -14.59 -21.21
CA ASP A 379 56.73 -15.12 -20.69
C ASP A 379 57.80 -14.02 -20.54
N TYR A 380 57.73 -12.95 -21.35
CA TYR A 380 58.68 -11.84 -21.32
C TYR A 380 58.23 -10.64 -20.46
N TYR A 381 56.97 -10.20 -20.59
CA TYR A 381 56.43 -9.00 -19.91
C TYR A 381 55.64 -9.31 -18.63
N GLY A 382 55.35 -10.59 -18.37
CA GLY A 382 54.55 -11.05 -17.24
C GLY A 382 53.04 -11.02 -17.49
N HIS A 383 52.30 -11.84 -16.73
CA HIS A 383 50.86 -12.02 -16.91
C HIS A 383 50.04 -10.74 -16.70
N LEU A 384 50.43 -9.85 -15.79
CA LEU A 384 49.72 -8.58 -15.58
C LEU A 384 49.78 -7.66 -16.81
N ALA A 385 50.91 -7.64 -17.51
CA ALA A 385 51.05 -6.90 -18.76
C ALA A 385 50.24 -7.56 -19.89
N GLY A 386 50.17 -8.90 -19.89
CA GLY A 386 49.28 -9.65 -20.77
C GLY A 386 47.80 -9.30 -20.56
N ASP A 387 47.36 -9.27 -19.31
CA ASP A 387 46.00 -8.91 -18.93
C ASP A 387 45.61 -7.51 -19.41
N ASP A 388 46.51 -6.53 -19.24
CA ASP A 388 46.31 -5.17 -19.75
C ASP A 388 46.26 -5.14 -21.29
N THR A 389 47.12 -5.93 -21.94
CA THR A 389 47.12 -6.07 -23.39
C THR A 389 45.78 -6.62 -23.91
N LEU A 390 45.23 -7.66 -23.26
CA LEU A 390 43.93 -8.22 -23.62
C LEU A 390 42.79 -7.22 -23.44
N LYS A 391 42.84 -6.38 -22.40
CA LYS A 391 41.87 -5.28 -22.20
C LYS A 391 41.93 -4.27 -23.34
N GLN A 392 43.13 -3.84 -23.71
CA GLN A 392 43.32 -2.86 -24.80
C GLN A 392 42.88 -3.44 -26.16
N VAL A 393 43.21 -4.70 -26.44
CA VAL A 393 42.76 -5.41 -27.65
C VAL A 393 41.22 -5.50 -27.70
N ALA A 394 40.59 -5.91 -26.59
CA ALA A 394 39.14 -6.01 -26.51
C ALA A 394 38.43 -4.66 -26.74
N GLN A 395 38.99 -3.57 -26.18
CA GLN A 395 38.49 -2.21 -26.38
C GLN A 395 38.67 -1.75 -27.83
N ALA A 396 39.81 -2.05 -28.46
CA ALA A 396 40.06 -1.74 -29.87
C ALA A 396 39.07 -2.46 -30.79
N ILE A 397 38.80 -3.75 -30.56
CA ILE A 397 37.78 -4.49 -31.30
C ILE A 397 36.41 -3.84 -31.10
N ARG A 398 36.00 -3.56 -29.85
CA ARG A 398 34.70 -2.96 -29.53
C ARG A 398 34.50 -1.59 -30.19
N LYS A 399 35.56 -0.79 -30.33
CA LYS A 399 35.53 0.53 -30.98
C LYS A 399 35.22 0.44 -32.48
N VAL A 400 35.61 -0.66 -33.15
CA VAL A 400 35.31 -0.89 -34.57
C VAL A 400 33.86 -1.28 -34.79
N LEU A 401 33.27 -2.02 -33.85
CA LEU A 401 31.88 -2.50 -33.94
C LEU A 401 30.91 -1.36 -33.65
N LYS A 402 30.18 -0.92 -34.69
CA LYS A 402 29.28 0.24 -34.63
C LYS A 402 27.81 -0.12 -34.59
N ARG A 403 27.44 -1.38 -34.89
CA ARG A 403 26.03 -1.78 -34.96
C ARG A 403 25.59 -2.41 -33.65
N PRO A 404 24.36 -2.15 -33.16
CA PRO A 404 23.85 -2.77 -31.94
C PRO A 404 23.77 -4.30 -31.97
N ALA A 405 23.74 -4.90 -33.17
CA ALA A 405 23.68 -6.35 -33.37
C ALA A 405 25.07 -7.00 -33.49
N ASP A 406 26.14 -6.22 -33.63
CA ASP A 406 27.50 -6.76 -33.66
C ASP A 406 27.90 -7.16 -32.23
N LEU A 407 28.47 -8.35 -32.07
CA LEU A 407 28.93 -8.85 -30.77
C LEU A 407 30.41 -9.14 -30.83
N VAL A 408 31.18 -8.66 -29.85
CA VAL A 408 32.52 -9.17 -29.53
C VAL A 408 32.46 -9.95 -28.23
N ALA A 409 33.10 -11.12 -28.20
CA ALA A 409 33.24 -11.94 -27.01
C ALA A 409 34.67 -12.47 -26.88
N ARG A 410 35.12 -12.71 -25.65
CA ARG A 410 36.33 -13.47 -25.37
C ARG A 410 36.00 -14.96 -25.44
N TYR A 411 36.61 -15.64 -26.41
CA TYR A 411 36.31 -17.05 -26.71
C TYR A 411 37.10 -18.00 -25.78
N GLY A 412 38.32 -17.62 -25.39
CA GLY A 412 39.13 -18.30 -24.40
C GLY A 412 40.57 -17.79 -24.41
N GLY A 413 41.23 -17.65 -23.26
CA GLY A 413 42.62 -17.19 -23.19
C GLY A 413 42.85 -15.85 -23.93
N GLU A 414 43.61 -15.91 -25.02
CA GLU A 414 43.94 -14.82 -25.94
C GLU A 414 43.05 -14.72 -27.19
N GLU A 415 42.02 -15.57 -27.28
CA GLU A 415 41.13 -15.66 -28.43
C GLU A 415 39.87 -14.81 -28.24
N PHE A 416 39.50 -14.09 -29.30
CA PHE A 416 38.27 -13.31 -29.39
C PHE A 416 37.43 -13.81 -30.56
N VAL A 417 36.11 -13.71 -30.41
CA VAL A 417 35.16 -13.98 -31.47
C VAL A 417 34.27 -12.76 -31.71
N ILE A 418 34.06 -12.42 -32.97
CA ILE A 418 33.11 -11.38 -33.38
C ILE A 418 31.99 -12.03 -34.20
N LEU A 419 30.75 -11.74 -33.83
CA LEU A 419 29.56 -12.11 -34.58
C LEU A 419 29.00 -10.89 -35.30
N LEU A 420 28.76 -11.01 -36.61
CA LEU A 420 28.28 -9.94 -37.47
C LEU A 420 27.00 -10.39 -38.20
N PRO A 421 25.81 -10.20 -37.59
CA PRO A 421 24.53 -10.44 -38.25
C PRO A 421 24.36 -9.56 -39.50
N ASN A 422 23.60 -10.07 -40.48
CA ASN A 422 23.28 -9.35 -41.73
C ASN A 422 24.52 -8.75 -42.43
N THR A 423 25.64 -9.48 -42.38
CA THR A 423 26.91 -9.02 -42.92
C THR A 423 27.46 -10.08 -43.87
N SER A 424 27.76 -9.66 -45.10
CA SER A 424 28.36 -10.51 -46.13
C SER A 424 29.85 -10.72 -45.85
N MET A 425 30.45 -11.70 -46.53
CA MET A 425 31.89 -11.96 -46.45
C MET A 425 32.74 -10.71 -46.72
N ALA A 426 32.40 -9.93 -47.75
CA ALA A 426 33.13 -8.70 -48.09
C ALA A 426 33.06 -7.65 -46.97
N GLY A 427 31.89 -7.50 -46.33
CA GLY A 427 31.73 -6.61 -45.18
C GLY A 427 32.50 -7.11 -43.96
N ALA A 428 32.47 -8.42 -43.69
CA ALA A 428 33.22 -9.03 -42.60
C ALA A 428 34.74 -8.86 -42.79
N MET A 429 35.24 -9.02 -44.02
CA MET A 429 36.64 -8.75 -44.37
C MET A 429 37.06 -7.31 -44.07
N GLN A 430 36.21 -6.33 -44.41
CA GLN A 430 36.47 -4.93 -44.08
C GLN A 430 36.54 -4.71 -42.57
N VAL A 431 35.59 -5.27 -41.80
CA VAL A 431 35.59 -5.19 -40.34
C VAL A 431 36.83 -5.84 -39.74
N GLY A 432 37.21 -7.03 -40.22
CA GLY A 432 38.41 -7.73 -39.76
C GLY A 432 39.70 -6.95 -40.02
N GLU A 433 39.83 -6.32 -41.19
CA GLU A 433 40.99 -5.51 -41.51
C GLU A 433 41.05 -4.23 -40.67
N LEU A 434 39.91 -3.59 -40.41
CA LEU A 434 39.84 -2.45 -39.49
C LEU A 434 40.25 -2.83 -38.06
N ILE A 435 39.77 -3.98 -37.56
CA ILE A 435 40.17 -4.51 -36.24
C ILE A 435 41.68 -4.72 -36.19
N ARG A 436 42.25 -5.37 -37.21
CA ARG A 436 43.69 -5.63 -37.30
C ARG A 436 44.50 -4.33 -37.26
N GLN A 437 44.07 -3.32 -38.01
CA GLN A 437 44.72 -2.01 -38.07
C GLN A 437 44.60 -1.24 -36.75
N GLU A 438 43.43 -1.21 -36.11
CA GLU A 438 43.24 -0.53 -34.81
C GLU A 438 44.13 -1.13 -33.73
N VAL A 439 44.24 -2.47 -33.66
CA VAL A 439 45.15 -3.12 -32.70
C VAL A 439 46.61 -2.80 -33.00
N GLN A 440 47.01 -2.83 -34.27
CA GLN A 440 48.37 -2.45 -34.66
C GLN A 440 48.70 -0.99 -34.30
N GLN A 441 47.71 -0.09 -34.35
CA GLN A 441 47.84 1.32 -34.00
C GLN A 441 48.00 1.57 -32.49
N LEU A 442 47.64 0.60 -31.63
CA LEU A 442 47.92 0.69 -30.19
C LEU A 442 49.42 0.72 -29.90
N LYS A 443 50.26 0.21 -30.82
CA LYS A 443 51.73 0.18 -30.70
C LYS A 443 52.22 -0.40 -29.37
N ILE A 444 51.54 -1.44 -28.86
CA ILE A 444 51.96 -2.17 -27.66
C ILE A 444 53.25 -2.94 -27.99
N PRO A 445 54.40 -2.66 -27.35
CA PRO A 445 55.67 -3.27 -27.72
C PRO A 445 55.69 -4.79 -27.53
N HIS A 446 56.16 -5.55 -28.52
CA HIS A 446 56.33 -7.00 -28.42
C HIS A 446 57.72 -7.42 -28.93
N ALA A 447 58.75 -7.28 -28.09
CA ALA A 447 60.15 -7.50 -28.48
C ALA A 447 60.48 -8.94 -28.96
N GLN A 448 59.74 -9.93 -28.45
CA GLN A 448 59.95 -11.35 -28.77
C GLN A 448 59.05 -11.87 -29.92
N SER A 449 58.25 -11.02 -30.56
CA SER A 449 57.39 -11.44 -31.66
C SER A 449 58.19 -11.56 -32.96
N LEU A 450 57.94 -12.63 -33.70
CA LEU A 450 58.53 -12.84 -35.04
C LEU A 450 57.70 -12.19 -36.15
N ALA A 451 56.50 -11.68 -35.84
CA ALA A 451 55.61 -11.06 -36.82
C ALA A 451 55.76 -9.53 -36.90
N SER A 452 56.06 -8.87 -35.77
CA SER A 452 56.07 -7.41 -35.66
C SER A 452 56.76 -6.98 -34.35
N ASN A 453 57.28 -5.75 -34.30
CA ASN A 453 57.79 -5.14 -33.06
C ASN A 453 56.67 -4.76 -32.07
N TYR A 454 55.42 -4.92 -32.48
CA TYR A 454 54.23 -4.60 -31.70
C TYR A 454 53.26 -5.78 -31.67
N VAL A 455 52.35 -5.81 -30.70
CA VAL A 455 51.24 -6.78 -30.63
C VAL A 455 50.37 -6.68 -31.88
N THR A 456 50.03 -7.83 -32.47
CA THR A 456 49.19 -7.96 -33.68
C THR A 456 48.13 -9.04 -33.49
N LEU A 457 47.14 -9.05 -34.41
CA LEU A 457 46.10 -10.07 -34.46
C LEU A 457 46.17 -10.85 -35.77
N SER A 458 45.97 -12.16 -35.68
CA SER A 458 45.56 -12.99 -36.82
C SER A 458 44.04 -13.20 -36.77
N LEU A 459 43.37 -13.10 -37.92
CA LEU A 459 41.92 -13.17 -38.01
C LEU A 459 41.48 -14.19 -39.07
N GLY A 460 40.58 -15.09 -38.69
CA GLY A 460 39.90 -16.04 -39.56
C GLY A 460 38.43 -15.68 -39.72
N ILE A 461 37.96 -15.52 -40.95
CA ILE A 461 36.60 -15.08 -41.26
C ILE A 461 35.82 -16.20 -41.96
N SER A 462 34.59 -16.41 -41.51
CA SER A 462 33.59 -17.23 -42.20
C SER A 462 32.30 -16.44 -42.40
N SER A 463 31.57 -16.78 -43.47
CA SER A 463 30.28 -16.16 -43.80
C SER A 463 29.42 -17.17 -44.54
N LEU A 464 28.15 -17.26 -44.16
CA LEU A 464 27.15 -18.08 -44.85
C LEU A 464 25.74 -17.51 -44.66
N VAL A 465 24.78 -17.99 -45.46
CA VAL A 465 23.35 -17.79 -45.22
C VAL A 465 22.81 -19.06 -44.58
N PRO A 466 22.35 -19.04 -43.31
CA PRO A 466 21.96 -20.28 -42.62
C PRO A 466 20.82 -21.01 -43.33
N SER A 467 21.01 -22.30 -43.64
CA SER A 467 19.98 -23.13 -44.30
C SER A 467 19.36 -24.19 -43.37
N LEU A 468 18.43 -25.00 -43.90
CA LEU A 468 17.78 -26.08 -43.15
C LEU A 468 18.76 -27.15 -42.67
N ASN A 469 19.82 -27.42 -43.44
CA ASN A 469 20.76 -28.52 -43.22
C ASN A 469 22.06 -28.08 -42.51
N ASP A 470 22.27 -26.77 -42.32
CA ASP A 470 23.50 -26.27 -41.71
C ASP A 470 23.44 -26.27 -40.18
N SER A 471 24.58 -26.59 -39.56
CA SER A 471 24.82 -26.39 -38.13
C SER A 471 25.65 -25.12 -37.91
N GLN A 472 25.38 -24.40 -36.82
CA GLN A 472 26.18 -23.25 -36.39
C GLN A 472 27.67 -23.59 -36.16
N GLU A 473 27.97 -24.86 -35.88
CA GLU A 473 29.34 -25.36 -35.73
C GLU A 473 30.17 -25.23 -37.00
N VAL A 474 29.53 -25.29 -38.18
CA VAL A 474 30.19 -25.13 -39.47
C VAL A 474 30.80 -23.73 -39.58
N LEU A 475 30.07 -22.71 -39.13
CA LEU A 475 30.53 -21.32 -39.15
C LEU A 475 31.78 -21.12 -38.29
N ILE A 476 31.79 -21.70 -37.08
CA ILE A 476 32.94 -21.63 -36.16
C ILE A 476 34.13 -22.39 -36.75
N LYS A 477 33.91 -23.63 -37.23
CA LYS A 477 34.97 -24.47 -37.81
C LYS A 477 35.65 -23.80 -39.00
N MET A 478 34.89 -23.17 -39.89
CA MET A 478 35.46 -22.47 -41.05
C MET A 478 36.29 -21.25 -40.65
N ALA A 479 35.86 -20.50 -39.63
CA ALA A 479 36.62 -19.36 -39.13
C ALA A 479 37.92 -19.83 -38.45
N ASP A 480 37.89 -20.93 -37.70
CA ASP A 480 39.07 -21.55 -37.09
C ASP A 480 40.08 -22.01 -38.15
N GLU A 481 39.63 -22.72 -39.19
CA GLU A 481 40.51 -23.14 -40.29
C GLU A 481 41.13 -21.94 -41.03
N ALA A 482 40.37 -20.84 -41.18
CA ALA A 482 40.88 -19.61 -41.76
C ALA A 482 41.90 -18.91 -40.84
N LEU A 483 41.66 -18.90 -39.53
CA LEU A 483 42.57 -18.35 -38.53
C LEU A 483 43.89 -19.14 -38.50
N TYR A 484 43.81 -20.47 -38.58
CA TYR A 484 44.99 -21.33 -38.69
C TYR A 484 45.81 -21.02 -39.95
N ALA A 485 45.14 -20.78 -41.08
CA ALA A 485 45.80 -20.37 -42.31
C ALA A 485 46.48 -18.99 -42.19
N ALA A 486 45.86 -18.03 -41.50
CA ALA A 486 46.47 -16.73 -41.20
C ALA A 486 47.76 -16.89 -40.37
N LYS A 487 47.70 -17.71 -39.31
CA LYS A 487 48.86 -18.00 -38.45
C LYS A 487 50.02 -18.63 -39.23
N ARG A 488 49.74 -19.54 -40.18
CA ARG A 488 50.76 -20.21 -41.01
C ARG A 488 51.36 -19.32 -42.10
N LYS A 489 50.62 -18.34 -42.60
CA LYS A 489 51.06 -17.42 -43.67
C LYS A 489 51.92 -16.25 -43.17
N GLY A 490 52.23 -16.22 -41.87
CA GLY A 490 53.09 -15.19 -41.28
C GLY A 490 52.40 -14.30 -40.24
N ARG A 491 51.15 -14.61 -39.84
CA ARG A 491 50.39 -13.85 -38.83
C ARG A 491 50.07 -12.41 -39.25
N ASN A 492 49.51 -11.60 -38.36
CA ASN A 492 49.14 -10.20 -38.61
C ASN A 492 48.36 -10.01 -39.92
N MET A 493 47.36 -10.86 -40.17
CA MET A 493 46.58 -10.82 -41.40
C MET A 493 45.18 -11.38 -41.22
N VAL A 494 44.32 -11.02 -42.16
CA VAL A 494 42.95 -11.52 -42.27
C VAL A 494 42.89 -12.58 -43.37
N VAL A 495 42.31 -13.74 -43.06
CA VAL A 495 42.03 -14.79 -44.05
C VAL A 495 40.54 -15.12 -43.98
N ALA A 496 39.88 -15.20 -45.13
CA ALA A 496 38.49 -15.62 -45.24
C ALA A 496 38.36 -17.01 -45.85
N ARG A 497 37.35 -17.76 -45.41
CA ARG A 497 36.92 -19.01 -46.02
C ARG A 497 35.40 -18.99 -46.23
N GLN A 498 34.97 -19.27 -47.45
CA GLN A 498 33.56 -19.36 -47.81
C GLN A 498 33.21 -20.80 -48.19
N VAL A 499 31.98 -21.23 -47.92
CA VAL A 499 31.47 -22.49 -48.49
C VAL A 499 31.36 -22.28 -49.99
N VAL A 500 32.11 -23.05 -50.77
CA VAL A 500 31.81 -23.22 -52.19
C VAL A 500 30.56 -24.07 -52.23
N LEU A 501 29.42 -23.46 -52.50
CA LEU A 501 28.20 -24.19 -52.79
C LEU A 501 28.39 -24.80 -54.19
N ASP A 502 28.44 -26.13 -54.26
CA ASP A 502 28.20 -26.85 -55.51
C ASP A 502 26.73 -26.76 -55.91
#